data_AF-A0A803QT42-F1
#
_entry.id   AF-A0A803QT42-F1
#
_cell.length_a   1.000
_cell.length_b   1.000
_cell.length_c   1.000
_cell.angle_alpha   90.00
_cell.angle_beta   90.00
_cell.angle_gamma   90.00
#
_symmetry.space_group_name_H-M   'P 1'
#
loop_
_entity.id
_entity.type
_entity.pdbx_description
1 polymer ?
#
loop_
_entity_poly.entity_id
_entity_poly.type
_entity_poly.pdbx_seq_one_letter_code
_entity_poly.pdbx_strand_id
1 'polypeptide(L)'
;MSSMGKGQIWINGQSIGRYWASYKATGSCNNKCRYSGTYHEKKCLVGCGEASQKWYHVPRSWLHPKGNLLVVFEEQGGDPSGISLMRRIIQKNM
;
A
#
# COMPACT_ATOMS: atom_id res chain seq x y z
N MET A 1 -2.50 -0.05 6.26
CA MET A 1 -3.25 -1.32 6.33
C MET A 1 -2.39 -2.52 6.72
N SER A 2 -1.16 -2.32 7.23
CA SER A 2 -0.25 -3.44 7.51
C SER A 2 -0.73 -4.40 8.61
N SER A 3 -1.63 -3.95 9.50
CA SER A 3 -2.26 -4.74 10.56
C SER A 3 -3.55 -5.46 10.11
N MET A 4 -3.93 -5.31 8.85
CA MET A 4 -5.18 -5.79 8.28
C MET A 4 -4.92 -6.95 7.29
N GLY A 5 -5.97 -7.70 6.98
CA GLY A 5 -5.94 -8.83 6.06
C GLY A 5 -6.23 -8.42 4.62
N LYS A 6 -7.50 -8.49 4.23
CA LYS A 6 -8.01 -8.25 2.87
C LYS A 6 -9.37 -7.60 2.94
N GLY A 7 -9.67 -6.70 2.01
CA GLY A 7 -11.04 -6.18 1.91
C GLY A 7 -11.13 -4.94 1.05
N GLN A 8 -11.98 -3.99 1.46
CA GLN A 8 -12.27 -2.77 0.72
C GLN A 8 -12.30 -1.55 1.65
N ILE A 9 -11.90 -0.39 1.12
CA ILE A 9 -11.80 0.86 1.86
C ILE A 9 -12.63 1.95 1.15
N TRP A 10 -13.35 2.74 1.94
CA TRP A 10 -14.02 3.96 1.50
C TRP A 10 -13.66 5.15 2.38
N ILE A 11 -13.58 6.32 1.78
CA ILE A 11 -13.47 7.60 2.48
C ILE A 11 -14.60 8.51 1.99
N ASN A 12 -15.42 9.02 2.91
CA ASN A 12 -16.55 9.90 2.59
C ASN A 12 -17.47 9.34 1.48
N GLY A 13 -17.75 8.03 1.53
CA GLY A 13 -18.56 7.32 0.53
C GLY A 13 -17.83 7.00 -0.79
N GLN A 14 -16.62 7.51 -1.01
CA GLN A 14 -15.83 7.25 -2.20
C GLN A 14 -14.94 6.03 -2.01
N SER A 15 -14.98 5.10 -2.97
CA SER A 15 -14.17 3.88 -2.90
C SER A 15 -12.69 4.20 -3.17
N ILE A 16 -11.83 3.89 -2.20
CA ILE A 16 -10.37 3.86 -2.38
C ILE A 16 -9.95 2.60 -3.15
N GLY A 17 -10.75 1.53 -3.02
CA GLY A 17 -10.57 0.27 -3.71
C GLY A 17 -10.28 -0.89 -2.77
N ARG A 18 -9.83 -2.00 -3.36
CA ARG A 18 -9.47 -3.23 -2.64
C ARG A 18 -8.12 -3.07 -1.94
N TYR A 19 -8.01 -3.64 -0.74
CA TYR A 19 -6.72 -3.85 -0.07
C TYR A 19 -6.46 -5.32 0.17
N TRP A 20 -5.17 -5.69 0.20
CA TRP A 20 -4.73 -7.04 0.53
C TRP A 20 -3.32 -7.00 1.12
N ALA A 21 -3.22 -6.65 2.40
CA ALA A 21 -1.94 -6.50 3.08
C ALA A 21 -1.37 -7.83 3.61
N SER A 22 -2.20 -8.84 3.82
CA SER A 22 -1.77 -10.20 4.15
C SER A 22 -1.07 -10.91 2.99
N TYR A 23 -1.37 -10.55 1.74
CA TYR A 23 -0.75 -11.14 0.56
C TYR A 23 0.68 -10.65 0.38
N LYS A 24 1.66 -11.51 0.71
CA LYS A 24 3.08 -11.17 0.63
C LYS A 24 3.60 -11.28 -0.81
N ALA A 25 4.42 -10.31 -1.21
CA ALA A 25 5.09 -10.34 -2.50
C ALA A 25 6.13 -11.48 -2.53
N THR A 26 6.01 -12.35 -3.53
CA THR A 26 6.96 -13.42 -3.81
C THR A 26 7.74 -13.11 -5.08
N GLY A 27 8.95 -13.65 -5.20
CA GLY A 27 9.81 -13.45 -6.36
C GLY A 27 11.30 -13.46 -6.00
N SER A 28 12.14 -13.27 -7.01
CA SER A 28 13.57 -13.07 -6.83
C SER A 28 13.87 -11.58 -6.86
N CYS A 29 13.85 -10.95 -5.68
CA CYS A 29 14.28 -9.56 -5.55
C CYS A 29 15.79 -9.51 -5.40
N ASN A 30 16.47 -9.00 -6.44
CA ASN A 30 17.91 -8.80 -6.42
C ASN A 30 18.24 -7.43 -5.81
N ASN A 31 19.04 -7.42 -4.74
CA ASN A 31 19.51 -6.18 -4.11
C ASN A 31 20.49 -5.37 -4.98
N LYS A 32 20.87 -5.89 -6.16
CA LYS A 32 21.80 -5.28 -7.11
C LYS A 32 21.18 -5.29 -8.51
N CYS A 33 20.26 -4.37 -8.78
CA CYS A 33 19.78 -4.08 -10.14
C CYS A 33 20.78 -3.15 -10.86
N ARG A 34 21.07 -3.44 -12.13
CA ARG A 34 21.88 -2.58 -13.00
C ARG A 34 21.06 -2.11 -14.19
N TYR A 35 21.26 -0.85 -14.58
CA TYR A 35 20.56 -0.25 -15.72
C TYR A 35 21.01 -0.84 -17.07
N SER A 36 22.28 -1.26 -17.18
CA SER A 36 22.85 -1.81 -18.41
C SER A 36 22.33 -3.22 -18.75
N GLY A 37 22.37 -3.57 -20.04
CA GLY A 37 21.91 -4.85 -20.60
C GLY A 37 20.40 -4.95 -20.79
N THR A 38 19.94 -5.96 -21.55
CA THR A 38 18.51 -6.17 -21.87
C THR A 38 17.65 -6.23 -20.61
N TYR A 39 16.51 -5.54 -20.65
CA TYR A 39 15.53 -5.55 -19.56
C TYR A 39 14.55 -6.71 -19.72
N HIS A 40 14.11 -7.24 -18.58
CA HIS A 40 12.95 -8.12 -18.46
C HIS A 40 12.25 -7.80 -17.14
N GLU A 41 10.97 -8.15 -17.02
CA GLU A 41 10.09 -7.72 -15.93
C GLU A 41 10.55 -8.17 -14.54
N LYS A 42 11.34 -9.26 -14.47
CA LYS A 42 11.90 -9.80 -13.22
C LYS A 42 13.26 -9.23 -12.83
N LYS A 43 13.89 -8.39 -13.67
CA LYS A 43 15.29 -7.96 -13.51
C LYS A 43 15.53 -7.14 -12.23
N CYS A 44 14.56 -6.29 -11.87
CA CYS A 44 14.72 -5.27 -10.83
C CYS A 44 13.52 -5.24 -9.88
N LEU A 45 13.02 -6.43 -9.50
CA LEU A 45 11.96 -6.55 -8.51
C LEU A 45 12.43 -6.08 -7.14
N VAL A 46 11.52 -5.45 -6.39
CA VAL A 46 11.74 -4.95 -5.02
C VAL A 46 10.56 -5.31 -4.13
N GLY A 47 10.75 -5.32 -2.81
CA GLY A 47 9.69 -5.52 -1.84
C GLY A 47 9.26 -6.97 -1.61
N CYS A 48 10.06 -7.96 -1.99
CA CYS A 48 9.79 -9.37 -1.67
C CYS A 48 9.71 -9.60 -0.15
N GLY A 49 8.81 -10.47 0.30
CA GLY A 49 8.55 -10.76 1.71
C GLY A 49 7.66 -9.73 2.42
N GLU A 50 7.55 -8.52 1.87
CA GLU A 50 6.63 -7.50 2.36
C GLU A 50 5.20 -7.72 1.84
N ALA A 51 4.24 -6.97 2.38
CA ALA A 51 2.91 -6.88 1.77
C ALA A 51 3.03 -6.41 0.31
N SER A 52 2.44 -7.16 -0.62
CA SER A 52 2.42 -6.81 -2.05
C SER A 52 1.96 -5.38 -2.31
N GLN A 53 1.04 -4.89 -1.48
CA GLN A 53 0.74 -3.47 -1.34
C GLN A 53 0.52 -3.11 0.14
N LYS A 54 1.40 -2.24 0.64
CA LYS A 54 1.36 -1.76 2.04
C LYS A 54 0.54 -0.47 2.20
N TRP A 55 0.67 0.45 1.25
CA TRP A 55 0.03 1.77 1.26
C TRP A 55 -1.08 1.86 0.22
N TYR A 56 -2.19 2.48 0.62
CA TYR A 56 -3.39 2.65 -0.20
C TYR A 56 -3.65 4.15 -0.31
N HIS A 57 -3.71 4.63 -1.56
CA HIS A 57 -3.71 6.06 -1.84
C HIS A 57 -5.06 6.68 -1.47
N VAL A 58 -5.03 7.73 -0.64
CA VAL A 58 -6.17 8.57 -0.32
C VAL A 58 -6.00 9.91 -1.05
N PRO A 59 -6.78 10.20 -2.10
CA PRO A 59 -6.72 11.49 -2.79
C PRO A 59 -7.04 12.63 -1.84
N ARG A 60 -6.19 13.65 -1.79
CA ARG A 60 -6.37 14.80 -0.89
C ARG A 60 -7.68 15.54 -1.15
N SER A 61 -8.13 15.57 -2.40
CA SER A 61 -9.40 16.19 -2.81
C SER A 61 -10.65 15.49 -2.26
N TRP A 62 -10.52 14.26 -1.76
CA TRP A 62 -11.64 13.52 -1.16
C TRP A 62 -11.82 13.83 0.33
N LEU A 63 -10.91 14.60 0.93
CA LEU A 63 -10.92 14.92 2.36
C LEU A 63 -11.53 16.30 2.62
N HIS A 64 -12.33 16.36 3.68
CA HIS A 64 -12.74 17.60 4.34
C HIS A 64 -11.71 18.00 5.41
N PRO A 65 -11.67 19.28 5.84
CA PRO A 65 -10.79 19.71 6.92
C PRO A 65 -10.99 18.94 8.23
N LYS A 66 -12.23 18.54 8.53
CA LYS A 66 -12.64 17.74 9.70
C LYS A 66 -13.83 16.85 9.35
N GLY A 67 -14.13 15.86 10.19
CA GLY A 67 -15.34 15.03 10.06
C GLY A 67 -15.30 14.03 8.89
N ASN A 68 -14.11 13.56 8.50
CA ASN A 68 -14.00 12.53 7.47
C ASN A 68 -14.45 11.17 8.02
N LEU A 69 -15.24 10.44 7.24
CA LEU A 69 -15.66 9.08 7.55
C LEU A 69 -14.79 8.08 6.79
N LEU A 70 -14.05 7.25 7.52
CA LEU A 70 -13.33 6.10 6.99
C LEU A 70 -14.15 4.83 7.26
N VAL A 71 -14.47 4.08 6.22
CA VAL A 71 -15.13 2.78 6.33
C VAL A 71 -14.20 1.71 5.78
N VAL A 72 -14.04 0.62 6.52
CA VAL A 72 -13.21 -0.53 6.12
C VAL A 72 -14.05 -1.80 6.26
N PHE A 73 -14.18 -2.54 5.17
CA PHE A 73 -14.67 -3.91 5.20
C PHE A 73 -13.46 -4.85 5.25
N GLU A 74 -13.39 -5.71 6.26
CA GLU A 74 -12.31 -6.69 6.46
C GLU A 74 -12.86 -8.11 6.29
N GLU A 75 -12.25 -8.87 5.37
CA GLU A 75 -12.68 -10.21 4.95
C GLU A 75 -11.93 -11.33 5.67
N GLN A 76 -10.67 -11.10 6.05
CA GLN A 76 -9.76 -12.14 6.55
C GLN A 76 -9.35 -11.95 8.02
N GLY A 77 -9.87 -10.91 8.66
CA GLY A 77 -9.49 -10.52 10.02
C GLY A 77 -8.26 -9.60 10.04
N GLY A 78 -8.21 -8.75 11.06
CA GLY A 78 -7.18 -7.72 11.21
C GLY A 78 -7.42 -6.88 12.45
N ASP A 79 -6.40 -6.15 12.88
CA ASP A 79 -6.49 -5.21 13.99
C ASP A 79 -6.64 -3.77 13.46
N PRO A 80 -7.84 -3.18 13.56
CA PRO A 80 -8.08 -1.82 13.05
C PRO A 80 -7.32 -0.75 13.85
N SER A 81 -6.89 -1.03 15.08
CA SER A 81 -6.11 -0.08 15.89
C SER A 81 -4.74 0.24 15.29
N GLY A 82 -4.20 -0.66 14.46
CA GLY A 82 -2.95 -0.47 13.72
C GLY A 82 -3.09 0.32 12.40
N ILE A 83 -4.30 0.73 12.01
CA ILE A 83 -4.50 1.56 10.81
C ILE A 83 -4.07 3.00 11.10
N SER A 84 -3.24 3.55 10.22
CA SER A 84 -2.79 4.94 10.29
C SER A 84 -2.78 5.60 8.91
N LEU A 85 -3.09 6.91 8.89
CA LEU A 85 -2.84 7.76 7.73
C LEU A 85 -1.37 8.18 7.73
N MET A 86 -0.74 8.11 6.55
CA MET A 86 0.66 8.47 6.38
C MET A 86 0.81 9.58 5.35
N ARG A 87 1.75 10.50 5.61
CA ARG A 87 2.14 11.53 4.65
C ARG A 87 3.33 11.03 3.84
N ARG A 88 3.18 10.96 2.52
CA ARG A 88 4.30 10.67 1.60
C ARG A 88 5.18 11.91 1.47
N ILE A 89 6.43 11.81 1.88
CA ILE A 89 7.47 12.82 1.68
C ILE A 89 8.61 12.16 0.92
N ILE A 90 9.07 12.80 -0.15
CA ILE A 90 10.25 12.34 -0.90
C ILE A 90 11.39 13.25 -0.50
N GLN A 91 12.31 12.76 0.32
CA GLN A 91 13.58 13.45 0.56
C GLN A 91 14.53 13.10 -0.59
N LYS A 92 15.10 14.14 -1.20
CA LYS A 92 16.26 13.98 -2.06
C LYS A 92 17.47 14.14 -1.16
N ASN A 93 18.20 13.06 -0.94
CA ASN A 93 19.54 13.16 -0.39
C ASN A 93 20.42 13.69 -1.53
N MET A 94 20.88 14.94 -1.41
CA MET A 94 21.97 15.49 -2.21
C MET A 94 23.30 15.01 -1.64
#